data_AF-A0A1I8F3A6-F1
#
_entry.id   AF-A0A1I8F3A6-F1
#
_cell.length_a   1.000
_cell.length_b   1.000
_cell.length_c   1.000
_cell.angle_alpha   90.00
_cell.angle_beta   90.00
_cell.angle_gamma   90.00
#
_symmetry.space_group_name_H-M   'P 1'
#
loop_
_entity.id
_entity.type
_entity.pdbx_description
1 polymer ?
#
loop_
_entity_poly.entity_id
_entity_poly.type
_entity_poly.pdbx_seq_one_letter_code
_entity_poly.pdbx_strand_id
1 'polypeptide(L)'
;CLKRFTDDLRRLCRQPQPLAEVFPDEECAVRAELLLRGGDGTPYAGGFFHFSVARRQRLSAATALQHLGECTWDSSYRLENIIHDMQFRLDDQPLKHEPAPMRECEQSNQHYNDQIAYETLRIAVCSSWSSARCAPPPALHLSAARYFVDNFDAYLGRCHKLKKRLDGLPIRNVYNPGKETFEDTFEFAAVAKRLEKLLPKARADIEAADAAEN
;
A
#
# COMPACT_ATOMS: atom_id res chain seq x y z
N CYS A 1 12.52 -13.11 22.70
CA CYS A 1 11.45 -12.37 21.98
C CYS A 1 11.93 -11.09 21.30
N LEU A 2 12.67 -10.18 21.95
CA LEU A 2 13.23 -8.99 21.28
C LEU A 2 14.28 -9.40 20.22
N LYS A 3 15.25 -10.23 20.64
CA LYS A 3 16.26 -10.82 19.75
C LYS A 3 15.65 -11.44 18.49
N ARG A 4 14.52 -12.16 18.61
CA ARG A 4 13.82 -12.75 17.47
C ARG A 4 13.30 -11.70 16.48
N PHE A 5 12.62 -10.66 16.98
CA PHE A 5 12.13 -9.57 16.13
C PHE A 5 13.30 -8.86 15.42
N THR A 6 14.37 -8.56 16.16
CA THR A 6 15.58 -7.97 15.58
C THR A 6 16.27 -8.89 14.57
N ASP A 7 16.31 -10.20 14.81
CA ASP A 7 16.88 -11.18 13.88
C ASP A 7 16.04 -11.31 12.59
N ASP A 8 14.71 -11.30 12.72
CA ASP A 8 13.79 -11.28 11.57
C ASP A 8 13.99 -9.98 10.74
N LEU A 9 14.09 -8.81 11.38
CA LEU A 9 14.38 -7.54 10.70
C LEU A 9 15.73 -7.56 9.97
N ARG A 10 16.80 -8.05 10.62
CA ARG A 10 18.12 -8.19 9.99
C ARG A 10 18.08 -9.10 8.77
N ARG A 11 17.30 -10.18 8.83
CA ARG A 11 17.14 -11.10 7.70
C ARG A 11 16.45 -10.41 6.53
N LEU A 12 15.36 -9.70 6.79
CA LEU A 12 14.63 -8.93 5.78
C LEU A 12 15.48 -7.81 5.16
N CYS A 13 16.33 -7.14 5.94
CA CYS A 13 17.26 -6.13 5.41
C CYS A 13 18.34 -6.75 4.50
N ARG A 14 18.79 -7.98 4.79
CA ARG A 14 19.79 -8.69 3.98
C ARG A 14 19.19 -9.35 2.74
N GLN A 15 17.94 -9.79 2.85
CA GLN A 15 17.21 -10.46 1.78
C GLN A 15 15.84 -9.79 1.64
N PRO A 16 15.78 -8.65 0.91
CA PRO A 16 14.53 -7.98 0.64
C PRO A 16 13.56 -8.92 -0.07
N GLN A 17 12.29 -8.85 0.30
CA GLN A 17 11.23 -9.57 -0.38
C GLN A 17 10.83 -8.78 -1.64
N PRO A 18 10.50 -9.43 -2.76
CA PRO A 18 10.01 -8.73 -3.94
C PRO A 18 8.87 -7.80 -3.56
N LEU A 19 8.86 -6.55 -4.05
CA LEU A 19 7.81 -5.56 -3.75
C LEU A 19 7.67 -5.17 -2.26
N ALA A 20 8.58 -5.56 -1.37
CA ALA A 20 8.50 -5.20 0.05
C ALA A 20 9.86 -4.74 0.59
N GLU A 21 9.86 -3.58 1.25
CA GLU A 21 11.05 -3.00 1.88
C GLU A 21 10.76 -2.71 3.36
N VAL A 22 11.72 -3.04 4.21
CA VAL A 22 11.62 -2.90 5.67
C VAL A 22 12.64 -1.89 6.13
N PHE A 23 12.18 -0.94 6.93
CA PHE A 23 12.96 0.16 7.48
C PHE A 23 12.90 0.05 9.02
N PRO A 24 13.92 -0.55 9.66
CA PRO A 24 14.00 -0.60 11.11
C PRO A 24 14.00 0.82 11.69
N ASP A 25 13.32 0.99 12.83
CA ASP A 25 13.36 2.27 13.54
C ASP A 25 14.65 2.37 14.36
N GLU A 26 15.44 3.40 14.10
CA GLU A 26 16.71 3.68 14.79
C GLU A 26 16.50 4.04 16.27
N GLU A 27 15.36 4.65 16.62
CA GLU A 27 15.05 5.05 17.99
C GLU A 27 14.32 3.96 18.78
N CYS A 28 13.76 2.96 18.10
CA CYS A 28 12.93 1.93 18.74
C CYS A 28 13.12 0.54 18.12
N ALA A 29 13.99 -0.29 18.73
CA ALA A 29 14.29 -1.65 18.30
C ALA A 29 13.10 -2.65 18.29
N VAL A 30 11.90 -2.22 18.72
CA VAL A 30 10.65 -2.99 18.66
C VAL A 30 9.69 -2.50 17.57
N ARG A 31 10.09 -1.52 16.77
CA ARG A 31 9.31 -0.94 15.68
C ARG A 31 10.11 -1.00 14.37
N ALA A 32 9.39 -1.13 13.27
CA ALA A 32 9.89 -0.98 11.93
C ALA A 32 8.76 -0.46 11.04
N GLU A 33 9.10 0.28 10.00
CA GLU A 33 8.18 0.69 8.95
C GLU A 33 8.33 -0.26 7.76
N LEU A 34 7.21 -0.65 7.16
CA LEU A 34 7.14 -1.55 6.02
C LEU A 34 6.53 -0.79 4.85
N LEU A 35 7.21 -0.80 3.70
CA LEU A 35 6.67 -0.36 2.43
C LEU A 35 6.35 -1.57 1.57
N LEU A 36 5.07 -1.81 1.31
CA LEU A 36 4.61 -2.76 0.30
C LEU A 36 4.26 -2.01 -0.98
N ARG A 37 4.70 -2.55 -2.12
CA ARG A 37 4.34 -2.09 -3.46
C ARG A 37 3.35 -3.05 -4.08
N GLY A 38 2.35 -2.52 -4.78
CA GLY A 38 1.44 -3.36 -5.55
C GLY A 38 2.12 -3.89 -6.81
N GLY A 39 1.94 -5.19 -7.08
CA GLY A 39 2.56 -5.87 -8.22
C GLY A 39 1.95 -5.52 -9.56
N ASP A 40 2.69 -5.74 -10.63
CA ASP A 40 2.21 -5.56 -12.00
C ASP A 40 1.04 -6.50 -12.32
N GLY A 41 0.15 -6.05 -13.21
CA GLY A 41 -1.05 -6.80 -13.57
C GLY A 41 -2.18 -6.76 -12.52
N THR A 42 -1.93 -6.22 -11.33
CA THR A 42 -2.92 -6.07 -10.26
C THR A 42 -3.56 -4.68 -10.26
N PRO A 43 -4.76 -4.49 -9.67
CA PRO A 43 -5.30 -3.16 -9.44
C PRO A 43 -4.44 -2.32 -8.47
N TYR A 44 -3.50 -2.92 -7.75
CA TYR A 44 -2.59 -2.24 -6.82
C TYR A 44 -1.30 -1.73 -7.48
N ALA A 45 -1.06 -2.04 -8.77
CA ALA A 45 0.20 -1.80 -9.45
C ALA A 45 0.78 -0.39 -9.23
N GLY A 46 2.00 -0.34 -8.70
CA GLY A 46 2.73 0.90 -8.41
C GLY A 46 2.25 1.68 -7.18
N GLY A 47 1.24 1.22 -6.45
CA GLY A 47 0.81 1.85 -5.19
C GLY A 47 1.86 1.68 -4.08
N PHE A 48 1.97 2.67 -3.19
CA PHE A 48 2.78 2.61 -1.98
C PHE A 48 1.89 2.38 -0.76
N PHE A 49 1.99 1.20 -0.15
CA PHE A 49 1.24 0.83 1.05
C PHE A 49 2.20 0.79 2.24
N HIS A 50 2.11 1.82 3.08
CA HIS A 50 2.96 2.01 4.25
C HIS A 50 2.28 1.44 5.51
N PHE A 51 2.99 0.58 6.23
CA PHE A 51 2.54 -0.04 7.48
C PHE A 51 3.58 0.14 8.58
N SER A 52 3.14 0.57 9.76
CA SER A 52 3.96 0.52 10.97
C SER A 52 3.82 -0.85 11.64
N VAL A 53 4.94 -1.57 11.75
CA VAL A 53 5.00 -2.87 12.41
C VAL A 53 5.69 -2.70 13.75
N ALA A 54 4.99 -3.01 14.83
CA ALA A 54 5.54 -2.96 16.17
C ALA A 54 5.31 -4.29 16.90
N ARG A 55 6.31 -4.71 17.67
CA ARG A 55 6.11 -5.78 18.64
C ARG A 55 5.20 -5.26 19.75
N ARG A 56 4.08 -5.95 19.98
CA ARG A 56 3.27 -5.75 21.18
C ARG A 56 4.11 -6.10 22.43
N GLN A 57 4.47 -5.09 23.23
CA GLN A 57 4.88 -5.36 24.61
C GLN A 57 3.67 -5.92 25.36
N ARG A 58 3.87 -6.90 26.24
CA ARG A 58 2.79 -7.49 27.03
C ARG A 58 2.03 -6.36 27.73
N LEU A 59 0.81 -6.07 27.29
CA LEU A 59 -0.16 -5.41 28.14
C LEU A 59 -0.45 -6.36 29.29
N SER A 60 -0.68 -5.84 30.50
CA SER A 60 -1.14 -6.63 31.64
C SER A 60 -2.30 -7.54 31.20
N ALA A 61 -2.38 -8.75 31.76
CA ALA A 61 -3.22 -9.87 31.31
C ALA A 61 -4.74 -9.59 31.14
N ALA A 62 -5.23 -8.38 31.43
CA ALA A 62 -6.64 -7.99 31.42
C ALA A 62 -7.19 -7.52 30.05
N THR A 63 -6.42 -7.47 28.96
CA THR A 63 -6.92 -6.90 27.69
C THR A 63 -6.54 -7.70 26.43
N ALA A 64 -6.51 -9.03 26.56
CA ALA A 64 -6.35 -9.94 25.43
C ALA A 64 -7.66 -10.67 25.16
N LEU A 65 -8.67 -9.96 24.65
CA LEU A 65 -9.85 -10.58 24.06
C LEU A 65 -10.06 -10.04 22.64
N GLN A 66 -10.06 -10.99 21.71
CA GLN A 66 -10.78 -11.07 20.43
C GLN A 66 -10.86 -9.78 19.61
N HIS A 67 -10.17 -9.72 18.46
CA HIS A 67 -10.70 -9.05 17.25
C HIS A 67 -9.89 -9.25 15.96
N LEU A 68 -8.79 -10.00 15.96
CA LEU A 68 -8.24 -10.55 14.72
C LEU A 68 -8.67 -12.02 14.70
N GLY A 69 -9.55 -12.37 13.74
CA GLY A 69 -10.07 -13.73 13.55
C GLY A 69 -8.96 -14.78 13.61
N GLU A 70 -9.32 -16.00 13.99
CA GLU A 70 -8.47 -17.14 14.36
C GLU A 70 -7.23 -17.37 13.46
N CYS A 71 -6.23 -16.51 13.59
CA CYS A 71 -4.88 -16.76 13.16
C CYS A 71 -4.20 -17.39 14.36
N THR A 72 -3.94 -18.70 14.30
CA THR A 72 -3.06 -19.37 15.26
C THR A 72 -1.63 -18.92 14.99
N TRP A 73 -1.30 -17.69 15.38
CA TRP A 73 0.06 -17.15 15.37
C TRP A 73 0.90 -18.02 16.30
N ASP A 74 1.66 -18.95 15.74
CA ASP A 74 2.57 -19.78 16.50
C ASP A 74 4.00 -19.19 16.54
N SER A 75 4.86 -19.83 17.31
CA SER A 75 6.25 -19.37 17.47
C SER A 75 7.13 -19.55 16.22
N SER A 76 6.64 -20.19 15.16
CA SER A 76 7.33 -20.35 13.87
C SER A 76 6.98 -19.25 12.87
N TYR A 77 5.82 -18.61 13.02
CA TYR A 77 5.32 -17.57 12.12
C TYR A 77 6.13 -16.26 12.28
N ARG A 78 6.84 -15.83 11.23
CA ARG A 78 7.76 -14.67 11.24
C ARG A 78 7.18 -13.47 10.49
N LEU A 79 7.86 -12.32 10.61
CA LEU A 79 7.51 -11.12 9.85
C LEU A 79 7.52 -11.36 8.33
N GLU A 80 8.40 -12.23 7.84
CA GLU A 80 8.40 -12.68 6.43
C GLU A 80 7.08 -13.33 6.00
N ASN A 81 6.48 -14.16 6.86
CA ASN A 81 5.19 -14.79 6.58
C ASN A 81 4.06 -13.75 6.54
N ILE A 82 4.12 -12.74 7.43
CA ILE A 82 3.15 -11.63 7.42
C ILE A 82 3.22 -10.88 6.09
N ILE A 83 4.43 -10.53 5.66
CA ILE A 83 4.66 -9.81 4.41
C ILE A 83 4.13 -10.63 3.23
N HIS A 84 4.45 -11.93 3.19
CA HIS A 84 3.95 -12.83 2.16
C HIS A 84 2.42 -12.88 2.13
N ASP A 85 1.77 -13.03 3.29
CA ASP A 85 0.31 -13.09 3.37
C ASP A 85 -0.35 -11.76 2.98
N MET A 86 0.26 -10.62 3.33
CA MET A 86 -0.18 -9.30 2.85
C MET A 86 -0.07 -9.20 1.33
N GLN A 87 1.05 -9.64 0.75
CA GLN A 87 1.26 -9.60 -0.69
C GLN A 87 0.31 -10.52 -1.45
N PHE A 88 0.01 -11.70 -0.90
CA PHE A 88 -0.97 -12.63 -1.45
C PHE A 88 -2.37 -12.00 -1.55
N ARG A 89 -2.73 -11.08 -0.64
CA ARG A 89 -4.01 -10.34 -0.69
C ARG A 89 -4.03 -9.24 -1.76
N LEU A 90 -2.87 -8.76 -2.19
CA LEU A 90 -2.72 -7.72 -3.21
C LEU A 90 -2.60 -8.33 -4.62
N ASP A 91 -3.53 -9.21 -4.99
CA ASP A 91 -3.56 -9.93 -6.27
C ASP A 91 -4.45 -9.26 -7.33
N ASP A 92 -4.64 -9.92 -8.47
CA ASP A 92 -5.48 -9.47 -9.58
C ASP A 92 -6.98 -9.68 -9.36
N GLN A 93 -7.36 -10.40 -8.31
CA GLN A 93 -8.74 -10.81 -8.00
C GLN A 93 -9.12 -10.54 -6.54
N PRO A 94 -8.96 -9.29 -6.05
CA PRO A 94 -9.14 -8.95 -4.65
C PRO A 94 -10.55 -9.14 -4.12
N LEU A 95 -11.57 -9.19 -5.00
CA LEU A 95 -12.95 -9.48 -4.59
C LEU A 95 -13.08 -10.82 -3.87
N LYS A 96 -12.27 -11.83 -4.25
CA LYS A 96 -12.28 -13.17 -3.63
C LYS A 96 -11.80 -13.17 -2.18
N HIS A 97 -11.10 -12.12 -1.78
CA HIS A 97 -10.56 -11.96 -0.44
C HIS A 97 -11.55 -11.32 0.53
N GLU A 98 -12.68 -10.84 0.03
CA GLU A 98 -13.71 -10.17 0.83
C GLU A 98 -14.57 -11.17 1.62
N PRO A 99 -14.87 -10.90 2.89
CA PRO A 99 -15.65 -11.81 3.74
C PRO A 99 -17.16 -11.79 3.42
N ALA A 100 -17.64 -10.85 2.60
CA ALA A 100 -19.05 -10.68 2.28
C ALA A 100 -19.49 -11.61 1.14
N PRO A 101 -20.75 -12.13 1.14
CA PRO A 101 -21.29 -12.96 0.07
C PRO A 101 -21.61 -12.10 -1.15
N MET A 102 -20.56 -11.63 -1.82
CA MET A 102 -20.67 -10.91 -3.07
C MET A 102 -20.88 -11.90 -4.20
N ARG A 103 -21.72 -11.54 -5.18
CA ARG A 103 -21.82 -12.33 -6.40
C ARG A 103 -20.54 -12.12 -7.21
N GLU A 104 -19.62 -13.06 -7.08
CA GLU A 104 -18.44 -13.15 -7.93
C GLU A 104 -18.89 -13.40 -9.38
N CYS A 105 -18.77 -12.36 -10.19
CA CYS A 105 -18.88 -12.45 -11.64
C CYS A 105 -17.85 -11.51 -12.26
N GLU A 106 -17.55 -11.72 -13.54
CA GLU A 106 -16.55 -10.94 -14.26
C GLU A 106 -16.82 -9.42 -14.20
N GLN A 107 -18.09 -9.03 -14.24
CA GLN A 107 -18.49 -7.63 -14.11
C GLN A 107 -18.18 -7.09 -12.71
N SER A 108 -18.61 -7.76 -11.64
CA SER A 108 -18.34 -7.32 -10.26
C SER A 108 -16.83 -7.24 -9.97
N ASN A 109 -16.06 -8.23 -10.45
CA ASN A 109 -14.60 -8.24 -10.33
C ASN A 109 -13.97 -7.04 -11.03
N GLN A 110 -14.39 -6.74 -12.27
CA GLN A 110 -13.86 -5.59 -13.00
C GLN A 110 -14.23 -4.26 -12.32
N HIS A 111 -15.46 -4.12 -11.83
CA HIS A 111 -15.88 -2.89 -11.13
C HIS A 111 -15.08 -2.69 -9.85
N TYR A 112 -14.88 -3.76 -9.06
CA TYR A 112 -14.08 -3.70 -7.84
C TYR A 112 -12.61 -3.38 -8.16
N ASN A 113 -12.03 -4.01 -9.19
CA ASN A 113 -10.68 -3.71 -9.65
C ASN A 113 -10.51 -2.27 -10.11
N ASP A 114 -11.52 -1.69 -10.77
CA ASP A 114 -11.51 -0.29 -11.19
C ASP A 114 -11.51 0.68 -10.01
N GLN A 115 -12.25 0.35 -8.95
CA GLN A 115 -12.27 1.11 -7.70
C GLN A 115 -10.92 1.06 -7.00
N ILE A 116 -10.38 -0.14 -6.81
CA ILE A 116 -9.06 -0.32 -6.19
C ILE A 116 -7.97 0.36 -7.02
N ALA A 117 -8.03 0.29 -8.35
CA ALA A 117 -7.10 0.99 -9.24
C ALA A 117 -7.15 2.51 -9.07
N TYR A 118 -8.37 3.07 -8.99
CA TYR A 118 -8.57 4.48 -8.74
C TYR A 118 -8.01 4.91 -7.39
N GLU A 119 -8.35 4.18 -6.32
CA GLU A 119 -7.89 4.47 -4.96
C GLU A 119 -6.38 4.28 -4.80
N THR A 120 -5.80 3.31 -5.49
CA THR A 120 -4.36 3.12 -5.55
C THR A 120 -3.67 4.37 -6.10
N LEU A 121 -4.11 4.90 -7.23
CA LEU A 121 -3.52 6.10 -7.82
C LEU A 121 -3.81 7.36 -6.99
N ARG A 122 -5.05 7.51 -6.52
CA ARG A 122 -5.53 8.70 -5.81
C ARG A 122 -4.98 8.83 -4.39
N ILE A 123 -4.83 7.72 -3.68
CA ILE A 123 -4.42 7.66 -2.28
C ILE A 123 -3.02 7.07 -2.16
N ALA A 124 -2.84 5.79 -2.52
CA ALA A 124 -1.57 5.07 -2.28
C ALA A 124 -0.39 5.64 -3.09
N VAL A 125 -0.65 6.35 -4.19
CA VAL A 125 0.36 7.14 -4.90
C VAL A 125 0.26 8.60 -4.50
N CYS A 126 -0.81 9.32 -4.85
CA CYS A 126 -0.83 10.78 -4.72
C CYS A 126 -0.87 11.30 -3.26
N SER A 127 -1.54 10.61 -2.34
CA SER A 127 -1.70 11.08 -0.95
C SER A 127 -0.55 10.67 -0.04
N SER A 128 0.24 9.66 -0.43
CA SER A 128 1.45 9.23 0.29
C SER A 128 2.47 10.36 0.50
N TRP A 129 2.40 11.42 -0.32
CA TRP A 129 3.30 12.58 -0.27
C TRP A 129 2.80 13.75 0.59
N SER A 130 1.56 13.69 1.11
CA SER A 130 0.80 14.89 1.51
C SER A 130 0.49 15.00 3.01
N SER A 131 0.71 13.96 3.82
CA SER A 131 0.31 13.97 5.24
C SER A 131 1.46 14.24 6.20
N ALA A 132 1.50 15.45 6.76
CA ALA A 132 2.43 15.83 7.84
C ALA A 132 2.22 15.08 9.17
N ARG A 133 1.08 14.40 9.35
CA ARG A 133 0.75 13.66 10.60
C ARG A 133 1.38 12.27 10.68
N CYS A 134 1.76 11.68 9.54
CA CYS A 134 2.43 10.39 9.44
C CYS A 134 3.46 10.48 8.31
N ALA A 135 4.45 11.37 8.48
CA ALA A 135 5.54 11.44 7.51
C ALA A 135 6.30 10.11 7.57
N PRO A 136 6.46 9.40 6.44
CA PRO A 136 7.25 8.18 6.42
C PRO A 136 8.71 8.50 6.79
N PRO A 137 9.48 7.53 7.31
CA PRO A 137 10.91 7.70 7.52
C PRO A 137 11.59 8.21 6.23
N PRO A 138 12.63 9.06 6.33
CA PRO A 138 13.30 9.62 5.15
C PRO A 138 13.76 8.56 4.15
N ALA A 139 14.30 7.43 4.63
CA ALA A 139 14.72 6.32 3.78
C ALA A 139 13.56 5.66 3.02
N LEU A 140 12.39 5.51 3.66
CA LEU A 140 11.19 4.98 3.02
C LEU A 140 10.67 5.94 1.96
N HIS A 141 10.62 7.24 2.30
CA HIS A 141 10.20 8.31 1.39
C HIS A 141 11.09 8.34 0.14
N LEU A 142 12.41 8.28 0.32
CA LEU A 142 13.38 8.29 -0.78
C LEU A 142 13.24 7.06 -1.69
N SER A 143 13.05 5.86 -1.10
CA SER A 143 12.80 4.64 -1.87
C SER A 143 11.52 4.76 -2.71
N ALA A 144 10.43 5.26 -2.11
CA ALA A 144 9.18 5.51 -2.84
C ALA A 144 9.36 6.58 -3.95
N ALA A 145 10.16 7.62 -3.71
CA ALA A 145 10.43 8.69 -4.67
C ALA A 145 11.18 8.20 -5.89
N ARG A 146 12.26 7.43 -5.69
CA ARG A 146 13.03 6.82 -6.77
C ARG A 146 12.11 5.93 -7.62
N TYR A 147 11.36 5.03 -6.99
CA TYR A 147 10.42 4.17 -7.70
C TYR A 147 9.35 4.97 -8.47
N PHE A 148 8.80 6.02 -7.86
CA PHE A 148 7.78 6.86 -8.49
C PHE A 148 8.32 7.57 -9.74
N VAL A 149 9.51 8.15 -9.67
CA VAL A 149 10.16 8.84 -10.80
C VAL A 149 10.46 7.85 -11.92
N ASP A 150 11.02 6.68 -11.59
CA ASP A 150 11.40 5.65 -12.56
C ASP A 150 10.19 5.08 -13.30
N ASN A 151 9.02 5.04 -12.66
CA ASN A 151 7.79 4.44 -13.20
C ASN A 151 6.73 5.50 -13.56
N PHE A 152 7.11 6.78 -13.65
CA PHE A 152 6.17 7.88 -13.85
C PHE A 152 5.27 7.70 -15.08
N ASP A 153 5.86 7.30 -16.21
CA ASP A 153 5.14 7.10 -17.47
C ASP A 153 4.10 5.97 -17.38
N ALA A 154 4.38 4.93 -16.58
CA ALA A 154 3.43 3.84 -16.35
C ALA A 154 2.18 4.33 -15.60
N TYR A 155 2.35 5.20 -14.60
CA TYR A 155 1.21 5.82 -13.90
C TYR A 155 0.36 6.67 -14.84
N LEU A 156 0.98 7.52 -15.66
CA LEU A 156 0.26 8.34 -16.63
C LEU A 156 -0.46 7.50 -17.69
N GLY A 157 0.22 6.49 -18.23
CA GLY A 157 -0.38 5.55 -19.19
C GLY A 157 -1.61 4.85 -18.60
N ARG A 158 -1.52 4.43 -17.34
CA ARG A 158 -2.63 3.81 -16.61
C ARG A 158 -3.78 4.79 -16.37
N CYS A 159 -3.49 6.02 -15.91
CA CYS A 159 -4.49 7.08 -15.75
C CYS A 159 -5.22 7.37 -17.07
N HIS A 160 -4.49 7.53 -18.18
CA HIS A 160 -5.10 7.79 -19.49
C HIS A 160 -5.98 6.63 -19.97
N LYS A 161 -5.55 5.38 -19.74
CA LYS A 161 -6.34 4.19 -20.09
C LYS A 161 -7.66 4.14 -19.31
N LEU A 162 -7.60 4.34 -17.99
CA LEU A 162 -8.78 4.29 -17.12
C LEU A 162 -9.71 5.49 -17.32
N LYS A 163 -9.14 6.69 -17.51
CA LYS A 163 -9.89 7.92 -17.82
C LYS A 163 -10.84 7.74 -18.99
N LYS A 164 -10.36 7.15 -20.10
CA LYS A 164 -11.19 6.92 -21.30
C LYS A 164 -12.44 6.07 -21.04
N ARG A 165 -12.40 5.19 -20.03
CA ARG A 165 -13.48 4.26 -19.73
C ARG A 165 -14.38 4.74 -18.58
N LEU A 166 -13.84 5.47 -17.62
CA LEU A 166 -14.47 5.64 -16.30
C LEU A 166 -14.63 7.09 -15.82
N ASP A 167 -13.91 8.07 -16.38
CA ASP A 167 -13.90 9.45 -15.87
C ASP A 167 -15.32 10.05 -15.84
N GLY A 168 -15.70 10.64 -14.70
CA GLY A 168 -17.03 11.21 -14.44
C GLY A 168 -18.14 10.19 -14.15
N LEU A 169 -17.88 8.88 -14.27
CA LEU A 169 -18.86 7.86 -13.88
C LEU A 169 -18.92 7.72 -12.35
N PRO A 170 -20.11 7.41 -11.80
CA PRO A 170 -20.25 7.19 -10.36
C PRO A 170 -19.52 5.93 -9.91
N ILE A 171 -18.91 6.01 -8.73
CA ILE A 171 -18.27 4.87 -8.10
C ILE A 171 -19.37 4.00 -7.47
N ARG A 172 -19.54 2.76 -7.95
CA ARG A 172 -20.60 1.87 -7.44
C ARG A 172 -20.22 1.23 -6.12
N ASN A 173 -21.14 1.19 -5.16
CA ASN A 173 -20.86 0.45 -3.92
C ASN A 173 -21.09 -1.05 -4.12
N VAL A 174 -20.00 -1.82 -4.21
CA VAL A 174 -20.08 -3.28 -4.40
C VAL A 174 -20.67 -4.00 -3.16
N TYR A 175 -20.55 -3.41 -1.97
CA TYR A 175 -21.04 -3.99 -0.70
C TYR A 175 -22.52 -3.73 -0.43
N ASN A 176 -23.12 -2.72 -1.06
CA ASN A 176 -24.53 -2.39 -0.86
C ASN A 176 -25.21 -2.09 -2.19
N PRO A 177 -25.67 -3.12 -2.94
CA PRO A 177 -26.32 -2.92 -4.22
C PRO A 177 -27.62 -2.10 -4.13
N GLY A 178 -28.23 -1.96 -2.94
CA GLY A 178 -29.40 -1.10 -2.71
C GLY A 178 -29.07 0.38 -2.53
N LYS A 179 -27.80 0.73 -2.29
CA LYS A 179 -27.25 2.08 -2.41
C LYS A 179 -26.33 2.07 -3.64
N GLU A 180 -26.93 2.23 -4.82
CA GLU A 180 -26.30 1.92 -6.11
C GLU A 180 -24.98 2.68 -6.39
N THR A 181 -24.71 3.78 -5.68
CA THR A 181 -23.52 4.63 -5.87
C THR A 181 -23.01 5.21 -4.55
N PHE A 182 -21.69 5.37 -4.44
CA PHE A 182 -21.12 6.39 -3.56
C PHE A 182 -21.48 7.77 -4.13
N GLU A 183 -21.50 8.81 -3.29
CA GLU A 183 -21.67 10.20 -3.78
C GLU A 183 -20.51 10.66 -4.69
N ASP A 184 -19.42 9.87 -4.74
CA ASP A 184 -18.21 10.16 -5.48
C ASP A 184 -18.22 9.62 -6.92
N THR A 185 -17.50 10.32 -7.80
CA THR A 185 -17.24 9.92 -9.18
C THR A 185 -15.75 9.65 -9.42
N PHE A 186 -15.43 8.91 -10.47
CA PHE A 186 -14.04 8.73 -10.88
C PHE A 186 -13.48 10.03 -11.47
N GLU A 187 -12.39 10.55 -10.91
CA GLU A 187 -11.73 11.78 -11.37
C GLU A 187 -10.28 11.51 -11.83
N PHE A 188 -10.10 10.63 -12.82
CA PHE A 188 -8.77 10.27 -13.34
C PHE A 188 -8.05 11.47 -13.96
N ALA A 189 -8.77 12.44 -14.53
CA ALA A 189 -8.18 13.68 -15.00
C ALA A 189 -7.51 14.49 -13.87
N ALA A 190 -8.17 14.57 -12.72
CA ALA A 190 -7.64 15.28 -11.55
C ALA A 190 -6.44 14.52 -10.96
N VAL A 191 -6.52 13.18 -10.91
CA VAL A 191 -5.41 12.32 -10.46
C VAL A 191 -4.17 12.49 -11.35
N ALA A 192 -4.32 12.47 -12.68
CA ALA A 192 -3.20 12.68 -13.60
C ALA A 192 -2.49 14.03 -13.36
N LYS A 193 -3.26 15.11 -13.21
CA LYS A 193 -2.72 16.44 -12.89
C LYS A 193 -1.99 16.47 -11.54
N ARG A 194 -2.48 15.72 -10.54
CA ARG A 194 -1.80 15.59 -9.24
C ARG A 194 -0.46 14.86 -9.39
N LEU A 195 -0.39 13.79 -10.18
CA LEU A 195 0.86 13.05 -10.45
C LEU A 195 1.91 13.96 -11.10
N GLU A 196 1.54 14.71 -12.14
CA GLU A 196 2.43 15.66 -12.82
C GLU A 196 2.97 16.73 -11.86
N LYS A 197 2.13 17.20 -10.94
CA LYS A 197 2.55 18.16 -9.91
C LYS A 197 3.53 17.56 -8.89
N LEU A 198 3.44 16.25 -8.62
CA LEU A 198 4.30 15.56 -7.67
C LEU A 198 5.69 15.24 -8.24
N LEU A 199 5.81 15.01 -9.55
CA LEU A 199 7.07 14.67 -10.20
C LEU A 199 8.24 15.62 -9.89
N PRO A 200 8.12 16.95 -10.05
CA PRO A 200 9.25 17.85 -9.75
C PRO A 200 9.62 17.83 -8.26
N LYS A 201 8.63 17.65 -7.36
CA LYS A 201 8.90 17.54 -5.93
C LYS A 201 9.68 16.25 -5.62
N ALA A 202 9.26 15.12 -6.18
CA ALA A 202 9.95 13.84 -5.98
C ALA A 202 11.40 13.88 -6.49
N ARG A 203 11.65 14.52 -7.64
CA ARG A 203 13.02 14.71 -8.16
C ARG A 203 13.87 15.58 -7.24
N ALA A 204 13.32 16.70 -6.75
CA ALA A 204 14.03 17.57 -5.82
C ALA A 204 14.34 16.86 -4.49
N ASP A 205 13.42 16.03 -3.97
CA ASP A 205 13.65 15.24 -2.76
C ASP A 205 14.79 14.22 -2.96
N ILE A 206 14.91 13.60 -4.15
CA ILE A 206 16.00 12.68 -4.49
C ILE A 206 17.34 13.44 -4.59
N GLU A 207 17.36 14.55 -5.33
CA GLU A 207 18.56 15.38 -5.50
C GLU A 207 19.10 15.90 -4.16
N ALA A 208 18.19 16.34 -3.26
CA ALA A 208 18.56 16.80 -1.93
C ALA A 208 19.15 15.68 -1.06
N ALA A 209 18.62 14.45 -1.18
CA ALA A 209 19.17 13.29 -0.46
C ALA A 209 20.54 12.88 -1.00
N ASP A 210 20.69 12.80 -2.32
CA ASP A 210 21.97 12.46 -2.98
C ASP A 210 23.06 13.50 -2.66
N ALA A 211 22.69 14.79 -2.51
CA ALA A 211 23.61 15.84 -2.09
C ALA A 211 24.02 15.76 -0.62
N ALA A 212 23.20 15.16 0.25
CA ALA A 212 23.52 14.99 1.67
C ALA A 212 24.43 13.77 1.95
N GLU A 213 24.50 12.83 1.01
CA GLU A 213 25.37 11.64 1.09
C GLU A 213 26.81 11.89 0.56
N ASN A 214 27.03 13.00 -0.15
CA ASN A 214 28.34 13.42 -0.71
C ASN A 214 29.04 14.47 0.15
#